data_AF-A0A2T1LR52-F1
#
_entry.id   AF-A0A2T1LR52-F1
#
_cell.length_a   1.000
_cell.length_b   1.000
_cell.length_c   1.000
_cell.angle_alpha   90.00
_cell.angle_beta   90.00
_cell.angle_gamma   90.00
#
_symmetry.space_group_name_H-M   'P 1'
#
loop_
_entity.id
_entity.type
_entity.pdbx_description
1 polymer ?
#
loop_
_entity_poly.entity_id
_entity_poly.type
_entity_poly.pdbx_seq_one_letter_code
_entity_poly.pdbx_strand_id
1 'polypeptide(L)' 'MASKKIQVRSYTVKAHDRLIHTRSFKFICSFCNATCSRETYATACPKYGNECDGVKSKCLRKKTEQKK' A
#
# COMPACT_ATOMS: atom_id res chain seq x y z
N MET A 1 -34.80 12.43 0.65
CA MET A 1 -33.65 11.50 0.77
C MET A 1 -34.15 10.11 0.40
N ALA A 2 -33.59 9.46 -0.63
CA ALA A 2 -34.07 8.15 -1.06
C ALA A 2 -33.60 7.07 -0.08
N SER A 3 -34.52 6.27 0.46
CA SER A 3 -34.22 5.18 1.40
C SER A 3 -34.73 3.85 0.86
N LYS A 4 -33.94 2.78 1.01
CA LYS A 4 -34.31 1.42 0.60
C LYS A 4 -34.20 0.46 1.80
N LYS A 5 -35.20 -0.40 1.98
CA LYS A 5 -35.16 -1.51 2.95
C LYS A 5 -34.30 -2.64 2.38
N ILE A 6 -33.37 -3.13 3.19
CA ILE A 6 -32.48 -4.25 2.84
C ILE A 6 -32.61 -5.30 3.94
N GLN A 7 -32.73 -6.57 3.57
CA GLN A 7 -32.69 -7.67 4.52
C GLN A 7 -31.23 -8.06 4.77
N VAL A 8 -30.77 -7.94 6.02
CA VAL A 8 -29.43 -8.34 6.45
C VAL A 8 -29.56 -9.67 7.19
N ARG A 9 -28.78 -10.68 6.79
CA ARG A 9 -28.68 -11.95 7.53
C ARG A 9 -27.58 -11.83 8.59
N SER A 10 -27.86 -12.30 9.81
CA SER A 10 -26.86 -12.40 10.88
C SER A 10 -26.11 -13.73 10.78
N TYR A 11 -24.77 -13.68 10.82
CA TYR A 11 -23.92 -14.86 10.80
C TYR A 11 -23.03 -14.89 12.05
N THR A 12 -22.88 -16.05 12.68
CA THR A 12 -21.88 -16.29 13.72
C THR A 12 -20.59 -16.76 13.08
N VAL A 13 -19.54 -15.94 13.13
CA VAL A 13 -18.22 -16.26 12.55
C VAL A 13 -17.38 -17.01 13.58
N LYS A 14 -16.77 -18.14 13.18
CA LYS A 14 -15.77 -18.85 14.01
C LYS A 14 -14.39 -18.20 13.85
N ALA A 15 -13.65 -18.10 14.94
CA ALA A 15 -12.24 -17.71 14.90
C ALA A 15 -11.44 -18.74 14.08
N HIS A 16 -10.52 -18.25 13.24
CA HIS A 16 -9.60 -19.08 12.47
C HIS A 16 -8.30 -18.33 12.25
N ASP A 17 -7.22 -19.08 12.09
CA ASP A 17 -5.90 -18.55 11.78
C ASP A 17 -5.60 -18.66 10.29
N ARG A 18 -4.75 -17.76 9.80
CA ARG A 18 -4.28 -17.77 8.41
C ARG A 18 -2.78 -17.57 8.39
N LEU A 19 -2.09 -18.40 7.61
CA LEU A 19 -0.68 -18.22 7.32
C LEU A 19 -0.55 -17.30 6.10
N ILE A 20 0.02 -16.12 6.30
CA ILE A 20 0.22 -15.12 5.26
C ILE A 20 1.69 -15.14 4.85
N HIS A 21 1.97 -15.46 3.59
CA HIS A 21 3.33 -15.42 3.04
C HIS A 21 3.71 -14.01 2.59
N THR A 22 4.97 -13.63 2.78
CA THR A 22 5.53 -12.42 2.20
C THR A 22 5.77 -12.59 0.70
N ARG A 23 5.69 -11.49 -0.05
CA ARG A 23 6.07 -11.42 -1.46
C ARG A 23 7.03 -10.26 -1.67
N SER A 24 8.06 -10.48 -2.48
CA SER A 24 8.99 -9.44 -2.92
C SER A 24 8.46 -8.74 -4.17
N PHE A 25 8.10 -7.47 -4.07
CA PHE A 25 7.73 -6.63 -5.21
C PHE A 25 8.94 -5.84 -5.69
N LYS A 26 9.22 -5.87 -7.00
CA LYS A 26 10.12 -4.93 -7.68
C LYS A 26 9.27 -3.93 -8.43
N PHE A 27 9.37 -2.65 -8.10
CA PHE A 27 8.51 -1.61 -8.66
C PHE A 27 9.24 -0.27 -8.76
N ILE A 28 8.63 0.67 -9.48
CA ILE A 28 9.11 2.05 -9.60
C ILE A 28 8.25 2.91 -8.66
N CYS A 29 8.89 3.63 -7.74
CA CYS A 29 8.18 4.50 -6.81
C CYS A 29 7.48 5.66 -7.55
N SER A 30 6.18 5.86 -7.31
CA SER A 30 5.38 6.91 -7.96
C SER A 30 5.82 8.34 -7.64
N PHE A 31 6.73 8.54 -6.68
CA PHE A 31 7.18 9.87 -6.26
C PHE A 31 8.63 10.18 -6.66
N CYS A 32 9.58 9.25 -6.48
CA CYS A 32 10.99 9.44 -6.90
C CYS A 32 11.34 8.81 -8.24
N ASN A 33 10.44 8.02 -8.84
CA ASN A 33 10.73 7.16 -9.99
C ASN A 33 11.98 6.27 -9.80
N ALA A 34 12.35 5.99 -8.55
CA ALA A 34 13.45 5.09 -8.23
C ALA A 34 12.99 3.63 -8.34
N THR A 35 13.90 2.76 -8.77
CA THR A 35 13.72 1.32 -8.68
C THR A 35 13.78 0.89 -7.22
N CYS A 36 12.75 0.20 -6.74
CA CYS A 36 12.62 -0.24 -5.36
C CYS A 36 12.27 -1.72 -5.31
N SER A 37 12.78 -2.42 -4.29
CA SER A 37 12.34 -3.77 -3.91
C SER A 37 11.78 -3.76 -2.49
N ARG A 38 10.65 -4.42 -2.25
CA ARG A 38 10.05 -4.52 -0.91
C ARG A 38 9.37 -5.86 -0.69
N GLU A 39 9.69 -6.49 0.44
CA GLU A 39 8.95 -7.64 0.95
C GLU A 39 7.75 -7.18 1.77
N THR A 40 6.56 -7.63 1.38
CA THR A 40 5.30 -7.26 2.06
C THR A 40 4.30 -8.39 2.04
N TYR A 41 3.36 -8.34 3.00
CA TYR A 41 2.13 -9.14 2.98
C TYR A 41 1.02 -8.52 2.12
N ALA A 42 1.32 -7.42 1.42
CA ALA A 42 0.32 -6.68 0.68
C ALA A 42 -0.20 -7.50 -0.50
N THR A 43 -1.53 -7.52 -0.67
CA THR A 43 -2.17 -8.15 -1.82
C THR A 43 -1.92 -7.37 -3.11
N ALA A 44 -1.71 -6.05 -3.00
CA ALA A 44 -1.48 -5.14 -4.12
C ALA A 44 -0.04 -4.63 -4.16
N CYS A 45 0.45 -4.31 -5.36
CA CYS A 45 1.79 -3.76 -5.55
C CYS A 45 1.97 -2.44 -4.78
N PRO A 46 3.01 -2.29 -3.94
CA PRO A 46 3.30 -1.04 -3.26
C PRO A 46 3.54 0.11 -4.26
N LYS A 47 3.04 1.30 -3.94
CA LYS A 47 3.16 2.48 -4.82
C LYS A 47 4.41 3.32 -4.54
N TYR A 48 5.05 3.13 -3.40
CA TYR A 48 6.14 3.96 -2.92
C TYR A 48 7.22 3.13 -2.20
N GLY A 49 8.46 3.58 -2.30
CA GLY A 49 9.61 2.93 -1.66
C GLY A 49 9.71 3.25 -0.16
N ASN A 50 10.51 2.45 0.56
CA ASN A 50 10.72 2.59 2.01
C ASN A 50 11.38 3.91 2.41
N GLU A 51 12.16 4.52 1.54
CA GLU A 51 12.81 5.81 1.85
C GLU A 51 11.83 6.98 1.94
N CYS A 52 10.69 6.88 1.26
CA CYS A 52 9.72 7.98 1.18
C CYS A 52 8.44 7.73 1.98
N ASP A 53 8.17 6.50 2.39
CA ASP A 53 6.96 6.10 3.15
C ASP A 53 5.64 6.69 2.60
N GLY A 54 5.58 6.91 1.28
CA GLY A 54 4.38 7.46 0.64
C GLY A 54 4.19 8.95 0.85
N VAL A 55 5.13 9.62 1.50
CA VAL A 55 5.11 11.06 1.74
C VAL A 55 5.98 11.75 0.70
N LYS A 56 5.33 12.54 -0.17
CA LYS A 56 5.98 13.28 -1.27
C LYS A 56 7.13 14.18 -0.77
N SER A 57 7.03 14.77 0.43
CA SER A 57 8.05 15.67 1.00
C SER A 57 9.27 14.97 1.60
N LYS A 58 9.16 13.68 1.97
CA LYS A 58 10.26 12.88 2.54
C LYS A 58 11.18 12.28 1.47
N CYS A 59 10.74 12.32 0.23
CA CYS A 59 11.44 11.76 -0.91
C CYS A 59 12.78 12.49 -1.17
N LEU A 60 13.91 11.84 -0.87
CA LEU A 60 15.26 12.40 -0.89
C LEU A 60 15.65 13.02 -2.25
N ARG A 61 15.09 12.52 -3.38
CA ARG A 61 15.39 13.04 -4.74
C ARG A 61 14.75 14.38 -5.06
N LYS A 62 13.60 14.73 -4.46
CA LYS A 62 13.02 16.08 -4.63
C LYS A 62 13.94 17.18 -4.09
N LYS A 63 14.68 16.90 -3.02
CA LYS A 63 15.64 17.85 -2.44
C LYS A 63 16.86 18.07 -3.34
N THR A 64 17.23 17.07 -4.14
CA THR A 64 18.35 17.16 -5.09
C THR A 64 17.95 17.85 -6.39
N GLU A 65 16.72 17.61 -6.88
CA GLU A 65 16.19 18.31 -8.07
C GLU A 65 15.86 19.78 -7.81
N GLN A 66 15.37 20.14 -6.61
CA GLN A 66 15.08 21.53 -6.24
C GLN A 66 16.32 22.39 -5.94
N LYS A 67 17.51 21.77 -5.90
CA LYS A 67 18.80 22.46 -5.68
C LYS A 67 19.57 22.73 -6.98
N LYS A 68 19.06 22.26 -8.13
CA LYS A 68 19.55 22.65 -9.45
C LYS A 68 18.70 23.78 -10.00
#